data_AF-A0A947DU10-F1
#
_entry.id   AF-A0A947DU10-F1
#
_cell.length_a   1.000
_cell.length_b   1.000
_cell.length_c   1.000
_cell.angle_alpha   90.00
_cell.angle_beta   90.00
_cell.angle_gamma   90.00
#
_symmetry.space_group_name_H-M   'P 1'
#
loop_
_entity.id
_entity.type
_entity.pdbx_description
1 polymer ?
#
loop_
_entity_poly.entity_id
_entity_poly.type
_entity_poly.pdbx_seq_one_letter_code
_entity_poly.pdbx_strand_id
1 'polypeptide(L)'
;MTTLVIFAKAPQPGAAKTRLTPALGAEGAANLARRMLVHTLQQALAAGAGPVELCMSPAPGDPAWHGVALPDGVARTAQGDGDLGQRMARAVARATGQGPVLLFGTDCPALTTAHLMEADRQLARHDAMLLPVADGGYILI
;
A
#
# COMPACT_ATOMS: atom_id res chain seq x y z
N MET A 1 -2.59 -18.86 -1.63
CA MET A 1 -3.27 -17.57 -1.47
C MET A 1 -2.20 -16.50 -1.56
N THR A 2 -2.51 -15.36 -2.16
CA THR A 2 -1.54 -14.30 -2.43
C THR A 2 -1.64 -13.24 -1.35
N THR A 3 -0.52 -12.88 -0.73
CA THR A 3 -0.50 -11.85 0.31
C THR A 3 -0.42 -10.47 -0.34
N LEU A 4 -1.32 -9.57 0.05
CA LEU A 4 -1.36 -8.20 -0.46
C LEU A 4 -0.68 -7.27 0.56
N VAL A 5 0.48 -6.72 0.19
CA VAL A 5 1.25 -5.81 1.04
C VAL A 5 1.13 -4.38 0.56
N ILE A 6 0.55 -3.53 1.39
CA ILE A 6 0.26 -2.14 1.08
C ILE A 6 1.24 -1.24 1.81
N PHE A 7 2.07 -0.50 1.08
CA PHE A 7 2.95 0.51 1.65
C PHE A 7 2.19 1.81 1.86
N ALA A 8 2.18 2.30 3.10
CA ALA A 8 1.52 3.54 3.43
C ALA A 8 2.35 4.41 4.38
N LYS A 9 2.28 5.72 4.14
CA LYS A 9 2.75 6.74 5.08
C LYS A 9 1.57 7.28 5.88
N ALA A 10 1.78 7.58 7.16
CA ALA A 10 0.77 8.18 8.01
C ALA A 10 0.20 9.46 7.37
N PRO A 11 -1.14 9.61 7.28
CA PRO A 11 -1.79 10.76 6.66
C PRO A 11 -1.77 11.98 7.59
N GLN A 12 -0.60 12.58 7.76
CA GLN A 12 -0.34 13.72 8.64
C GLN A 12 -0.16 15.03 7.84
N PRO A 13 -0.74 16.15 8.30
CA PRO A 13 -0.50 17.47 7.71
C PRO A 13 0.99 17.80 7.63
N GLY A 14 1.43 18.31 6.49
CA GLY A 14 2.84 18.66 6.24
C GLY A 14 3.78 17.46 6.01
N ALA A 15 3.32 16.21 6.17
CA ALA A 15 4.13 15.02 5.97
C ALA A 15 3.64 14.11 4.83
N ALA A 16 2.32 14.03 4.61
CA ALA A 16 1.71 13.27 3.53
C ALA A 16 1.36 14.16 2.34
N LYS A 17 1.56 13.65 1.12
CA LYS A 17 1.19 14.32 -0.14
C LYS A 17 1.67 15.78 -0.22
N THR A 18 2.88 16.05 0.26
CA THR A 18 3.42 17.42 0.40
C THR A 18 3.53 18.18 -0.92
N ARG A 19 3.69 17.46 -2.05
CA ARG A 19 3.63 18.03 -3.40
C ARG A 19 2.26 18.65 -3.74
N LEU A 20 1.19 18.25 -3.06
CA LEU A 20 -0.16 18.77 -3.23
C LEU A 20 -0.51 19.87 -2.22
N THR A 21 0.36 20.14 -1.24
CA THR A 21 0.16 21.21 -0.26
C THR A 21 -0.08 22.57 -0.89
N PRO A 22 0.61 23.01 -1.97
CA PRO A 22 0.33 24.31 -2.59
C PRO A 22 -1.10 24.45 -3.12
N ALA A 23 -1.74 23.34 -3.52
CA ALA A 23 -3.09 23.34 -4.08
C ALA A 23 -4.17 23.05 -3.03
N LEU A 24 -3.88 22.22 -2.03
CA LEU A 24 -4.87 21.69 -1.07
C LEU A 24 -4.67 22.18 0.36
N GLY A 25 -3.56 22.86 0.66
CA GLY A 25 -3.09 23.07 2.02
C GLY A 25 -2.60 21.79 2.69
N ALA A 26 -1.93 21.92 3.83
CA ALA A 26 -1.38 20.78 4.58
C ALA A 26 -2.49 19.82 5.06
N GLU A 27 -3.60 20.37 5.56
CA GLU A 27 -4.77 19.59 6.00
C GLU A 27 -5.46 18.89 4.82
N GLY A 28 -5.67 19.58 3.70
CA GLY A 28 -6.29 18.97 2.52
C GLY A 28 -5.44 17.85 1.93
N ALA A 29 -4.12 18.01 1.91
CA ALA A 29 -3.19 16.97 1.49
C ALA A 29 -3.25 15.73 2.41
N ALA A 30 -3.32 15.93 3.73
CA ALA A 30 -3.46 14.83 4.69
C ALA A 30 -4.81 14.11 4.57
N ASN A 31 -5.90 14.87 4.39
CA ASN A 31 -7.23 14.29 4.18
C ASN A 31 -7.32 13.49 2.89
N LEU A 32 -6.70 13.97 1.81
CA LEU A 32 -6.60 13.21 0.57
C LEU A 32 -5.81 11.90 0.80
N ALA A 33 -4.66 11.96 1.46
CA ALA A 33 -3.86 10.77 1.78
C ALA A 33 -4.68 9.74 2.59
N ARG A 34 -5.46 10.19 3.57
CA ARG A 34 -6.37 9.36 4.36
C ARG A 34 -7.42 8.66 3.49
N ARG A 35 -8.07 9.41 2.59
CA ARG A 35 -9.07 8.84 1.67
C ARG A 35 -8.46 7.81 0.71
N MET A 36 -7.27 8.09 0.19
CA MET A 36 -6.55 7.17 -0.70
C MET A 36 -6.14 5.89 0.01
N LEU A 37 -5.66 5.99 1.27
CA LEU A 37 -5.35 4.83 2.11
C LEU A 37 -6.59 3.94 2.32
N VAL A 38 -7.71 4.54 2.76
CA VAL A 38 -8.95 3.80 3.01
C VAL A 38 -9.45 3.13 1.74
N HIS A 39 -9.47 3.86 0.62
CA HIS A 39 -9.84 3.32 -0.68
C HIS A 39 -8.98 2.12 -1.07
N THR A 40 -7.66 2.25 -0.95
CA THR A 40 -6.70 1.18 -1.30
C THR A 40 -6.94 -0.08 -0.46
N LEU A 41 -7.14 0.08 0.85
CA LEU A 41 -7.45 -1.02 1.76
C LEU A 41 -8.78 -1.71 1.40
N GLN A 42 -9.82 -0.93 1.05
CA GLN A 42 -11.10 -1.47 0.60
C GLN A 42 -10.96 -2.27 -0.69
N GLN A 43 -10.22 -1.76 -1.68
CA GLN A 43 -9.99 -2.48 -2.95
C GLN A 43 -9.26 -3.80 -2.71
N ALA A 44 -8.25 -3.79 -1.83
CA ALA A 44 -7.47 -4.97 -1.48
C ALA A 44 -8.29 -6.04 -0.76
N LEU A 45 -9.08 -5.64 0.25
CA LEU A 45 -9.96 -6.56 0.97
C LEU A 45 -11.04 -7.13 0.06
N ALA A 46 -11.62 -6.31 -0.82
CA ALA A 46 -12.64 -6.75 -1.78
C ALA A 46 -12.09 -7.70 -2.86
N ALA A 47 -10.79 -7.67 -3.15
CA ALA A 47 -10.16 -8.60 -4.10
C ALA A 47 -10.14 -10.04 -3.58
N GLY A 48 -10.13 -10.25 -2.26
CA GLY A 48 -10.25 -11.58 -1.68
C GLY A 48 -9.13 -12.56 -2.05
N ALA A 49 -8.00 -12.09 -2.57
CA ALA A 49 -6.88 -12.92 -3.02
C ALA A 49 -6.09 -13.58 -1.87
N GLY A 50 -6.14 -12.99 -0.68
CA GLY A 50 -5.50 -13.50 0.52
C GLY A 50 -5.38 -12.46 1.63
N PRO A 51 -4.48 -12.69 2.61
CA PRO A 51 -4.26 -11.76 3.72
C PRO A 51 -3.83 -10.38 3.23
N VAL A 52 -4.33 -9.34 3.89
CA VAL A 52 -3.95 -7.94 3.62
C VAL A 52 -3.05 -7.44 4.74
N GLU A 53 -1.88 -6.93 4.38
CA GLU A 53 -0.90 -6.34 5.28
C GLU A 53 -0.70 -4.86 4.96
N LEU A 54 -0.84 -4.00 5.96
CA LEU A 54 -0.44 -2.59 5.89
C LEU A 54 0.97 -2.42 6.46
N CYS A 55 1.92 -2.11 5.57
CA CYS A 55 3.31 -1.85 5.89
C CYS A 55 3.53 -0.34 6.09
N MET A 56 3.61 0.05 7.36
CA MET A 56 3.42 1.43 7.84
C MET A 56 4.73 2.20 8.01
N SER A 57 4.69 3.49 7.67
CA SER A 57 5.70 4.49 8.05
C SER A 57 5.03 5.76 8.60
N PRO A 58 5.28 6.19 9.85
CA PRO A 58 6.07 5.51 10.89
C PRO A 58 5.50 4.14 11.31
N ALA A 59 6.19 3.44 12.20
CA ALA A 59 5.82 2.07 12.62
C ALA A 59 4.42 2.01 13.27
N PRO A 60 3.78 0.82 13.31
CA PRO A 60 2.53 0.63 14.02
C PRO A 60 2.64 1.08 15.48
N GLY A 61 1.61 1.77 15.99
CA GLY A 61 1.58 2.33 17.35
C GLY A 61 2.14 3.75 17.47
N ASP A 62 2.75 4.29 16.41
CA ASP A 62 3.16 5.70 16.39
C ASP A 62 1.94 6.65 16.44
N PRO A 63 1.99 7.74 17.21
CA PRO A 63 0.91 8.72 17.31
C PRO A 63 0.44 9.32 15.99
N ALA A 64 1.29 9.33 14.96
CA ALA A 64 0.95 9.77 13.61
C ALA A 64 -0.20 8.96 12.97
N TRP A 65 -0.50 7.76 13.49
CA TRP A 65 -1.62 6.94 13.04
C TRP A 65 -2.89 7.13 13.87
N HIS A 66 -2.86 7.94 14.94
CA HIS A 66 -4.06 8.22 15.73
C HIS A 66 -5.17 8.84 14.88
N GLY A 67 -6.40 8.38 15.11
CA GLY A 67 -7.58 8.79 14.36
C GLY A 67 -7.64 8.24 12.93
N VAL A 68 -6.73 7.38 12.50
CA VAL A 68 -6.84 6.62 11.23
C VAL A 68 -7.57 5.32 11.52
N ALA A 69 -8.84 5.23 11.11
CA ALA A 69 -9.61 4.00 11.18
C ALA A 69 -9.07 3.01 10.13
N LEU A 70 -8.44 1.93 10.61
CA LEU A 70 -7.97 0.83 9.77
C LEU A 70 -8.99 -0.32 9.88
N PRO A 71 -9.37 -0.97 8.76
CA PRO A 71 -10.28 -2.11 8.79
C PRO A 71 -9.73 -3.26 9.66
N ASP A 72 -10.66 -4.03 10.23
CA ASP A 72 -10.32 -5.29 10.89
C ASP A 72 -9.75 -6.31 9.89
N GLY A 73 -8.95 -7.26 10.39
CA GLY A 73 -8.32 -8.28 9.55
C GLY A 73 -7.11 -7.81 8.73
N VAL A 74 -6.75 -6.53 8.80
CA VAL A 74 -5.52 -5.98 8.19
C VAL A 74 -4.36 -6.12 9.16
N ALA A 75 -3.38 -6.94 8.81
CA ALA A 75 -2.13 -7.05 9.56
C ALA A 75 -1.33 -5.74 9.47
N ARG A 76 -0.60 -5.39 10.53
CA ARG A 76 0.13 -4.11 10.63
C ARG A 76 1.60 -4.38 10.89
N THR A 77 2.46 -3.88 10.04
CA THR A 77 3.91 -4.05 10.15
C THR A 77 4.61 -2.71 9.93
N ALA A 78 5.89 -2.61 10.30
CA ALA A 78 6.70 -1.45 9.99
C ALA A 78 7.41 -1.65 8.65
N GLN A 79 7.49 -0.59 7.84
CA GLN A 79 8.43 -0.56 6.71
C GLN A 79 9.87 -0.69 7.20
N GLY A 80 10.16 -0.09 8.36
CA GLY A 80 11.48 0.00 8.97
C GLY A 80 12.44 0.90 8.19
N ASP A 81 13.72 0.85 8.56
CA ASP A 81 14.74 1.73 8.00
C ASP A 81 15.28 1.25 6.66
N GLY A 82 16.00 2.14 5.97
CA GLY A 82 16.63 1.91 4.67
C GLY A 82 15.96 2.70 3.54
N ASP A 83 16.47 2.51 2.33
CA ASP A 83 15.83 3.02 1.11
C ASP A 83 14.55 2.23 0.76
N LEU A 84 13.83 2.68 -0.27
CA LEU A 84 12.57 2.06 -0.68
C LEU A 84 12.76 0.58 -1.07
N GLY A 85 13.81 0.27 -1.83
CA GLY A 85 14.09 -1.10 -2.29
C GLY A 85 14.38 -2.04 -1.11
N GLN A 86 15.14 -1.59 -0.12
CA GLN A 86 15.41 -2.34 1.10
C GLN A 86 14.14 -2.61 1.91
N ARG A 87 13.24 -1.63 2.03
CA ARG A 87 11.96 -1.79 2.71
C ARG A 87 11.06 -2.77 1.95
N MET A 88 10.99 -2.65 0.62
CA MET A 88 10.24 -3.57 -0.24
C MET A 88 10.76 -5.00 -0.12
N ALA A 89 12.08 -5.21 -0.21
CA ALA A 89 12.70 -6.53 -0.08
C ALA A 89 12.38 -7.18 1.27
N ARG A 90 12.41 -6.39 2.36
CA ARG A 90 12.03 -6.85 3.71
C ARG A 90 10.55 -7.25 3.78
N ALA A 91 9.68 -6.49 3.14
CA ALA A 91 8.25 -6.78 3.08
C ALA A 91 7.96 -8.05 2.28
N VAL A 92 8.55 -8.18 1.10
CA VAL A 92 8.45 -9.39 0.27
C VAL A 92 8.97 -10.59 1.05
N ALA A 93 10.21 -10.56 1.56
CA ALA A 93 10.80 -11.69 2.27
C ALA A 93 9.96 -12.20 3.46
N ARG A 94 9.26 -11.31 4.16
CA ARG A 94 8.32 -11.68 5.23
C ARG A 94 7.08 -12.40 4.71
N ALA A 95 6.56 -11.98 3.57
CA ALA A 95 5.32 -12.48 2.99
C ALA A 95 5.52 -13.72 2.08
N THR A 96 6.66 -13.87 1.40
CA THR A 96 6.90 -14.96 0.43
C THR A 96 6.88 -16.35 1.06
N GLY A 97 7.15 -16.45 2.37
CA GLY A 97 7.05 -17.72 3.11
C GLY A 97 5.63 -18.32 3.15
N GLN A 98 4.62 -17.56 2.70
CA GLN A 98 3.21 -17.94 2.69
C GLN A 98 2.62 -18.09 1.28
N GLY A 99 3.37 -17.78 0.22
CA GLY A 99 2.91 -17.80 -1.17
C GLY A 99 3.33 -16.57 -1.97
N PRO A 100 2.68 -16.31 -3.12
CA PRO A 100 2.92 -15.12 -3.92
C PRO A 100 2.61 -13.83 -3.15
N VAL A 101 3.23 -12.72 -3.55
CA VAL A 101 3.09 -11.42 -2.91
C VAL A 101 2.75 -10.38 -3.96
N LEU A 102 1.74 -9.55 -3.70
CA LEU A 102 1.47 -8.33 -4.45
C LEU A 102 1.82 -7.14 -3.54
N LEU A 103 2.80 -6.34 -3.93
CA LEU A 103 3.25 -5.17 -3.20
C LEU A 103 2.88 -3.90 -3.97
N PHE A 104 2.18 -2.98 -3.32
CA PHE A 104 1.75 -1.72 -3.93
C PHE A 104 1.61 -0.59 -2.90
N GLY A 105 1.59 0.65 -3.38
CA GLY A 105 1.40 1.83 -2.54
C GLY A 105 -0.05 2.33 -2.54
N THR A 106 -0.33 3.33 -1.70
CA THR A 106 -1.64 4.00 -1.63
C THR A 106 -1.83 5.12 -2.68
N ASP A 107 -0.86 5.29 -3.57
CA ASP A 107 -0.72 6.52 -4.37
C ASP A 107 -1.45 6.47 -5.72
N CYS A 108 -1.98 5.31 -6.09
CA CYS A 108 -2.75 5.11 -7.31
C CYS A 108 -4.22 4.78 -6.97
N PRO A 109 -5.13 5.76 -6.92
CA PRO A 109 -6.54 5.50 -6.63
C PRO A 109 -7.25 4.75 -7.77
N ALA A 110 -6.64 4.71 -8.96
CA ALA A 110 -7.12 3.94 -10.11
C ALA A 110 -6.80 2.43 -9.99
N LEU A 111 -6.01 1.99 -9.01
CA LEU A 111 -5.83 0.58 -8.71
C LEU A 111 -7.15 0.04 -8.13
N THR A 112 -7.79 -0.89 -8.83
CA THR A 112 -9.11 -1.42 -8.49
C THR A 112 -9.01 -2.86 -8.03
N THR A 113 -10.07 -3.35 -7.39
CA THR A 113 -10.26 -4.77 -7.10
C THR A 113 -10.03 -5.66 -8.34
N ALA A 114 -10.53 -5.27 -9.51
CA ALA A 114 -10.35 -6.04 -10.75
C ALA A 114 -8.88 -6.10 -11.18
N HIS A 115 -8.11 -5.01 -11.02
CA HIS A 115 -6.68 -5.01 -11.29
C HIS A 115 -5.92 -5.97 -10.36
N LEU A 116 -6.29 -6.01 -9.07
CA LEU A 116 -5.66 -6.91 -8.10
C LEU A 116 -5.99 -8.38 -8.36
N MET A 117 -7.24 -8.69 -8.71
CA MET A 117 -7.65 -10.05 -9.09
C MET A 117 -6.98 -10.53 -10.37
N GLU A 118 -6.80 -9.64 -11.36
CA GLU A 118 -6.03 -9.97 -12.56
C GLU A 118 -4.56 -10.23 -12.20
N ALA A 119 -3.96 -9.38 -11.36
CA ALA A 119 -2.57 -9.55 -10.95
C ALA A 119 -2.34 -10.88 -10.22
N ASP A 120 -3.21 -11.23 -9.27
CA ASP A 120 -3.18 -12.52 -8.59
C ASP A 120 -3.23 -13.70 -9.58
N ARG A 121 -4.14 -13.65 -10.57
CA ARG A 121 -4.27 -14.70 -11.58
C ARG A 121 -3.04 -14.82 -12.49
N GLN A 122 -2.43 -13.68 -12.85
CA GLN A 122 -1.24 -13.65 -13.69
C GLN A 122 -0.02 -14.16 -12.93
N LEU A 123 0.12 -13.79 -11.66
CA LEU A 123 1.22 -14.22 -10.80
C LEU A 123 1.19 -15.73 -10.51
N ALA A 124 0.03 -16.37 -10.59
CA ALA A 124 -0.06 -17.84 -10.56
C ALA A 124 0.63 -18.54 -11.74
N ARG A 125 0.98 -17.81 -12.80
CA ARG A 125 1.55 -18.33 -14.05
C ARG A 125 2.94 -17.77 -14.39
N HIS A 126 3.44 -16.84 -13.60
CA HIS A 126 4.71 -16.14 -13.85
C HIS A 126 5.45 -15.95 -12.52
N ASP A 127 6.78 -15.91 -12.57
CA ASP A 127 7.60 -15.74 -11.36
C ASP A 127 7.50 -14.31 -10.78
N ALA A 128 7.19 -13.33 -11.63
CA ALA A 128 7.01 -11.93 -11.26
C ALA A 128 6.15 -11.21 -12.29
N MET A 129 5.52 -10.11 -11.88
CA MET A 129 4.79 -9.22 -12.79
C MET A 129 4.92 -7.77 -12.33
N LEU A 130 4.69 -6.83 -13.24
CA LEU A 130 4.66 -5.40 -12.96
C LEU A 130 3.43 -4.79 -13.59
N LEU A 131 2.74 -3.91 -12.87
CA LEU A 131 1.68 -3.08 -13.44
C LEU A 131 2.23 -1.68 -13.73
N PRO A 132 2.58 -1.36 -14.99
CA PRO A 132 3.21 -0.09 -15.33
C PRO A 132 2.24 1.09 -15.22
N VAL A 133 2.80 2.28 -15.06
CA VAL A 133 2.09 3.55 -15.14
C VAL A 133 2.71 4.47 -16.19
N ALA A 134 1.91 5.43 -16.67
CA ALA A 134 2.25 6.28 -17.80
C ALA A 134 3.51 7.16 -17.59
N ASP A 135 3.90 7.40 -16.33
CA ASP A 135 5.07 8.20 -15.95
C ASP A 135 6.38 7.39 -15.88
N GLY A 136 6.37 6.13 -16.33
CA GLY A 136 7.55 5.28 -16.43
C GLY A 136 7.87 4.47 -15.17
N GLY A 137 7.02 4.54 -14.15
CA GLY A 137 7.07 3.68 -12.96
C GLY A 137 6.15 2.45 -13.06
N TYR A 138 5.95 1.81 -11.92
CA TYR A 138 4.93 0.77 -11.71
C TYR A 138 4.18 1.05 -10.42
N ILE A 139 2.93 0.61 -10.35
CA ILE A 139 2.08 0.76 -9.16
C ILE A 139 1.97 -0.52 -8.33
N LEU A 140 2.32 -1.66 -8.93
CA LEU A 140 2.26 -2.98 -8.33
C LEU A 140 3.43 -3.82 -8.84
N ILE A 141 4.01 -4.61 -7.94
CA ILE A 141 5.00 -5.66 -8.19
C ILE A 141 4.63 -6.93 -7.41
#